data_AF-A0A953A0L7-F1
#
_entry.id   AF-A0A953A0L7-F1
#
_cell.length_a   1.000
_cell.length_b   1.000
_cell.length_c   1.000
_cell.angle_alpha   90.00
_cell.angle_beta   90.00
_cell.angle_gamma   90.00
#
_symmetry.space_group_name_H-M   'P 1'
#
loop_
_entity.id
_entity.type
_entity.pdbx_description
1 polymer ?
#
loop_
_entity_poly.entity_id
_entity_poly.type
_entity_poly.pdbx_seq_one_letter_code
_entity_poly.pdbx_strand_id
1 'polypeptide(L)'
;MNSIRTIRPDEYPALLKEALKDAKDAPARLFIRGDLPSDDHIFLTVVGSRRHTDYGRAACEMLVKSLRGLPVVVISGLAHGIDSIAHEAALKYGIRTIAVPGSGLADDMIYPAAHIGLARRILDAGGALLSPFEETVMGNNWTFPYRNRIMAGMSKATLVVEADLRSGTLITSGYALRFNRDVFVVPGSIFSKQSAGPNDLWREGATPITSGDELVQALGFAAMTKGPEADHADLSPDEKKAVGFLADPMSRQALIEKIGMDASEANALISSLEIKGLIEEKLGLFRLV
;
A
#
# COMPACT_ATOMS: atom_id res chain seq x y z
N MET A 1 -4.15 -23.95 -10.96
CA MET A 1 -3.00 -24.30 -11.83
C MET A 1 -2.17 -23.04 -12.00
N ASN A 2 -1.15 -22.81 -11.18
CA ASN A 2 -0.20 -21.70 -11.36
C ASN A 2 1.19 -22.30 -11.53
N SER A 3 1.49 -22.77 -12.73
CA SER A 3 2.82 -23.27 -13.08
C SER A 3 3.81 -22.11 -13.16
N ILE A 4 5.07 -22.39 -12.85
CA ILE A 4 6.15 -21.42 -13.00
C ILE A 4 6.51 -21.32 -14.48
N ARG A 5 6.63 -20.10 -15.00
CA ARG A 5 7.05 -19.85 -16.38
C ARG A 5 8.01 -18.67 -16.45
N THR A 6 8.79 -18.61 -17.52
CA THR A 6 9.58 -17.42 -17.84
C THR A 6 8.67 -16.35 -18.47
N ILE A 7 8.82 -15.10 -18.02
CA ILE A 7 8.22 -13.92 -18.63
C ILE A 7 9.16 -13.42 -19.71
N ARG A 8 8.64 -13.18 -20.92
CA ARG A 8 9.44 -12.58 -22.00
C ARG A 8 9.50 -11.06 -21.85
N PRO A 9 10.55 -10.38 -22.35
CA PRO A 9 10.67 -8.93 -22.21
C PRO A 9 9.48 -8.11 -22.74
N ASP A 10 8.77 -8.60 -23.76
CA ASP A 10 7.54 -8.00 -24.30
C ASP A 10 6.33 -8.12 -23.35
N GLU A 11 6.36 -9.04 -22.39
CA GLU A 11 5.33 -9.23 -21.37
C GLU A 11 5.62 -8.45 -20.08
N TYR A 12 6.78 -7.79 -19.96
CA TYR A 12 7.10 -6.98 -18.77
C TYR A 12 6.16 -5.76 -18.66
N PRO A 13 5.77 -5.35 -17.42
CA PRO A 13 5.09 -4.09 -17.22
C PRO A 13 5.87 -2.92 -17.83
N ALA A 14 5.18 -1.92 -18.36
CA ALA A 14 5.82 -0.81 -19.08
C ALA A 14 6.94 -0.12 -18.28
N LEU A 15 6.70 0.14 -16.99
CA LEU A 15 7.70 0.74 -16.10
C LEU A 15 8.92 -0.15 -15.88
N LEU A 16 8.71 -1.47 -15.81
CA LEU A 16 9.82 -2.42 -15.67
C LEU A 16 10.66 -2.47 -16.95
N LYS A 17 10.02 -2.47 -18.13
CA LYS A 17 10.72 -2.37 -19.42
C LYS A 17 11.60 -1.13 -19.45
N GLU A 18 11.07 0.02 -19.02
CA GLU A 18 11.79 1.28 -18.95
C GLU A 18 12.99 1.22 -17.98
N ALA A 19 12.76 0.75 -16.76
CA ALA A 19 13.79 0.65 -15.72
C ALA A 19 14.94 -0.28 -16.12
N LEU A 20 14.65 -1.32 -16.90
CA LEU A 20 15.61 -2.35 -17.31
C LEU A 20 16.18 -2.13 -18.72
N LYS A 21 16.03 -0.93 -19.30
CA LYS A 21 16.65 -0.60 -20.60
C LYS A 21 18.18 -0.66 -20.56
N ASP A 22 18.79 -0.38 -19.41
CA ASP A 22 20.22 -0.58 -19.20
C ASP A 22 20.50 -2.07 -18.97
N ALA A 23 21.36 -2.64 -19.82
CA ALA A 23 21.75 -4.05 -19.76
C ALA A 23 22.35 -4.45 -18.40
N LYS A 24 22.89 -3.51 -17.61
CA LYS A 24 23.41 -3.79 -16.27
C LYS A 24 22.33 -4.13 -15.26
N ASP A 25 21.12 -3.61 -15.45
CA ASP A 25 20.00 -3.81 -14.53
C ASP A 25 19.03 -4.89 -15.00
N ALA A 26 19.01 -5.20 -16.29
CA ALA A 26 18.19 -6.29 -16.82
C ALA A 26 18.59 -7.65 -16.22
N PRO A 27 17.66 -8.43 -15.63
CA PRO A 27 17.93 -9.81 -15.28
C PRO A 27 18.01 -10.65 -16.56
N ALA A 28 18.84 -11.71 -16.55
CA ALA A 28 18.95 -12.60 -17.70
C ALA A 28 17.61 -13.29 -18.03
N ARG A 29 16.84 -13.62 -17.00
CA ARG A 29 15.48 -14.18 -17.08
C ARG A 29 14.65 -13.65 -15.93
N LEU A 30 13.35 -13.54 -16.13
CA LEU A 30 12.38 -13.26 -15.09
C LEU A 30 11.34 -14.37 -15.08
N PHE A 31 11.09 -14.95 -13.91
CA PHE A 31 10.13 -16.03 -13.72
C PHE A 31 8.90 -15.49 -13.00
N ILE A 32 7.75 -16.06 -13.34
CA ILE A 32 6.47 -15.78 -12.70
C ILE A 32 5.75 -17.06 -12.32
N ARG A 33 5.02 -16.97 -11.22
CA ARG A 33 3.94 -17.88 -10.85
C ARG A 33 2.69 -17.05 -10.58
N GLY A 34 1.58 -17.39 -11.21
CA GLY A 34 0.37 -16.53 -11.24
C GLY A 34 0.40 -15.57 -12.42
N ASP A 35 -0.45 -14.53 -12.37
CA ASP A 35 -0.67 -13.63 -13.50
C ASP A 35 -0.32 -12.18 -13.15
N LEU A 36 0.37 -11.49 -14.06
CA LEU A 36 0.54 -10.04 -13.95
C LEU A 36 -0.81 -9.35 -14.19
N PRO A 37 -1.13 -8.32 -13.40
CA PRO A 37 -2.24 -7.43 -13.70
C PRO A 37 -1.95 -6.62 -14.97
N SER A 38 -3.00 -6.08 -15.57
CA SER A 38 -2.90 -5.20 -16.73
C SER A 38 -2.16 -3.90 -16.41
N ASP A 39 -1.60 -3.28 -17.46
CA ASP A 39 -0.80 -2.05 -17.36
C ASP A 39 -1.60 -0.80 -16.92
N ASP A 40 -2.92 -0.90 -16.78
CA ASP A 40 -3.79 0.14 -16.21
C ASP A 40 -3.69 0.24 -14.68
N HIS A 41 -3.09 -0.76 -14.01
CA HIS A 41 -2.87 -0.73 -12.58
C HIS A 41 -1.62 0.07 -12.22
N ILE A 42 -1.71 0.85 -11.14
CA ILE A 42 -0.56 1.48 -10.52
C ILE A 42 0.10 0.48 -9.57
N PHE A 43 1.38 0.21 -9.80
CA PHE A 43 2.18 -0.63 -8.92
C PHE A 43 2.84 0.23 -7.83
N LEU A 44 2.57 -0.12 -6.56
CA LEU A 44 3.21 0.50 -5.39
C LEU A 44 4.08 -0.54 -4.68
N THR A 45 5.39 -0.31 -4.65
CA THR A 45 6.27 -1.10 -3.78
C THR A 45 6.12 -0.62 -2.35
N VAL A 46 5.85 -1.53 -1.41
CA VAL A 46 5.82 -1.23 0.03
C VAL A 46 6.91 -2.05 0.69
N VAL A 47 7.86 -1.37 1.33
CA VAL A 47 9.02 -2.02 1.95
C VAL A 47 9.30 -1.44 3.32
N GLY A 48 9.96 -2.22 4.16
CA GLY A 48 10.40 -1.73 5.45
C GLY A 48 11.21 -2.72 6.26
N SER A 49 11.32 -2.42 7.56
CA SER A 49 12.14 -3.16 8.49
C SER A 49 11.62 -4.58 8.68
N ARG A 50 12.55 -5.54 8.75
CA ARG A 50 12.27 -6.92 9.18
C ARG A 50 11.90 -7.01 10.66
N ARG A 51 12.36 -6.04 11.45
CA ARG A 51 12.00 -5.84 12.87
C ARG A 51 11.20 -4.55 12.95
N HIS A 52 9.92 -4.64 12.69
CA HIS A 52 9.00 -3.50 12.72
C HIS A 52 8.64 -3.11 14.16
N THR A 53 8.13 -1.90 14.33
CA THR A 53 7.41 -1.49 15.54
C THR A 53 5.89 -1.68 15.37
N ASP A 54 5.12 -1.55 16.45
CA ASP A 54 3.66 -1.54 16.36
C ASP A 54 3.16 -0.32 15.58
N TYR A 55 3.88 0.81 15.66
CA TYR A 55 3.64 1.98 14.84
C TYR A 55 3.81 1.65 13.35
N GLY A 56 4.93 1.04 12.96
CA GLY A 56 5.19 0.67 11.57
C GLY A 56 4.16 -0.32 11.02
N ARG A 57 3.73 -1.29 11.84
CA ARG A 57 2.64 -2.21 11.48
C ARG A 57 1.34 -1.45 11.24
N ALA A 58 0.91 -0.62 12.20
CA ALA A 58 -0.34 0.14 12.10
C ALA A 58 -0.34 1.10 10.91
N ALA A 59 0.78 1.80 10.68
CA ALA A 59 0.94 2.69 9.53
C ALA A 59 0.86 1.94 8.20
N CYS A 60 1.56 0.80 8.07
CA CYS A 60 1.49 -0.04 6.88
C CYS A 60 0.06 -0.51 6.60
N GLU A 61 -0.62 -1.05 7.61
CA GLU A 61 -2.01 -1.54 7.46
C GLU A 61 -2.97 -0.42 7.09
N MET A 62 -2.88 0.75 7.72
CA MET A 62 -3.71 1.92 7.43
C MET A 62 -3.51 2.41 5.99
N LEU A 63 -2.25 2.56 5.57
CA LEU A 63 -1.91 3.06 4.24
C LEU A 63 -2.32 2.06 3.15
N VAL A 64 -2.06 0.77 3.33
CA VAL A 64 -2.51 -0.25 2.38
C VAL A 64 -4.04 -0.31 2.32
N LYS A 65 -4.75 -0.21 3.45
CA LYS A 65 -6.22 -0.17 3.48
C LYS A 65 -6.79 0.93 2.57
N SER A 66 -6.16 2.10 2.51
CA SER A 66 -6.64 3.24 1.72
C SER A 66 -6.67 2.99 0.21
N LEU A 67 -5.98 1.94 -0.26
CA LEU A 67 -5.90 1.57 -1.67
C LEU A 67 -7.07 0.66 -2.11
N ARG A 68 -7.96 0.30 -1.19
CA ARG A 68 -9.11 -0.58 -1.47
C ARG A 68 -9.99 0.02 -2.57
N GLY A 69 -10.33 -0.80 -3.57
CA GLY A 69 -11.20 -0.40 -4.68
C GLY A 69 -10.51 0.44 -5.76
N LEU A 70 -9.24 0.80 -5.60
CA LEU A 70 -8.45 1.46 -6.62
C LEU A 70 -7.71 0.44 -7.48
N PRO A 71 -7.37 0.75 -8.74
CA PRO A 71 -6.55 -0.09 -9.60
C PRO A 71 -5.08 -0.01 -9.16
N VAL A 72 -4.79 -0.47 -7.94
CA VAL A 72 -3.46 -0.47 -7.33
C VAL A 72 -3.05 -1.90 -7.01
N VAL A 73 -1.78 -2.20 -7.25
CA VAL A 73 -1.17 -3.49 -6.93
C VAL A 73 -0.04 -3.26 -5.94
N VAL A 74 -0.13 -3.90 -4.79
CA VAL A 74 0.91 -3.83 -3.75
C VAL A 74 2.03 -4.81 -4.08
N ILE A 75 3.25 -4.31 -4.17
CA ILE A 75 4.45 -5.13 -4.41
C ILE A 75 5.31 -5.15 -3.16
N SER A 76 5.81 -6.32 -2.78
CA SER A 76 6.81 -6.40 -1.71
C SER A 76 7.69 -7.65 -1.82
N GLY A 77 8.72 -7.75 -0.98
CA GLY A 77 9.80 -8.74 -1.11
C GLY A 77 9.54 -10.07 -0.42
N LEU A 78 8.34 -10.30 0.12
CA LEU A 78 7.96 -11.46 0.93
C LEU A 78 8.85 -11.67 2.17
N ALA A 79 9.65 -10.69 2.59
CA ALA A 79 10.48 -10.79 3.78
C ALA A 79 9.63 -10.73 5.07
N HIS A 80 10.24 -11.05 6.21
CA HIS A 80 9.66 -10.73 7.52
C HIS A 80 9.42 -9.23 7.68
N GLY A 81 8.50 -8.89 8.58
CA GLY A 81 8.25 -7.52 8.97
C GLY A 81 7.28 -6.81 8.02
N ILE A 82 7.62 -5.57 7.64
CA ILE A 82 6.76 -4.71 6.82
C ILE A 82 6.35 -5.39 5.51
N ASP A 83 7.25 -6.13 4.85
CA ASP A 83 6.94 -6.80 3.59
C ASP A 83 5.77 -7.79 3.73
N SER A 84 5.84 -8.70 4.72
CA SER A 84 4.73 -9.59 5.04
C SER A 84 3.47 -8.83 5.45
N ILE A 85 3.57 -7.75 6.24
CA ILE A 85 2.42 -6.96 6.66
C ILE A 85 1.73 -6.31 5.45
N ALA A 86 2.49 -5.80 4.49
CA ALA A 86 1.95 -5.19 3.28
C ALA A 86 1.14 -6.20 2.47
N HIS A 87 1.66 -7.41 2.29
CA HIS A 87 0.93 -8.50 1.62
C HIS A 87 -0.32 -8.93 2.40
N GLU A 88 -0.21 -9.10 3.72
CA GLU A 88 -1.35 -9.48 4.57
C GLU A 88 -2.45 -8.42 4.53
N ALA A 89 -2.08 -7.13 4.62
CA ALA A 89 -3.01 -6.03 4.51
C ALA A 89 -3.67 -5.99 3.12
N ALA A 90 -2.89 -6.19 2.05
CA ALA A 90 -3.43 -6.23 0.70
C ALA A 90 -4.47 -7.36 0.55
N LEU A 91 -4.14 -8.57 0.99
CA LEU A 91 -5.06 -9.72 1.00
C LEU A 91 -6.31 -9.44 1.83
N LYS A 92 -6.15 -8.88 3.04
CA LYS A 92 -7.26 -8.55 3.96
C LYS A 92 -8.26 -7.58 3.34
N TYR A 93 -7.78 -6.63 2.54
CA TYR A 93 -8.64 -5.60 1.93
C TYR A 93 -8.97 -5.86 0.46
N GLY A 94 -8.68 -7.06 -0.05
CA GLY A 94 -9.00 -7.45 -1.43
C GLY A 94 -8.18 -6.71 -2.49
N ILE A 95 -7.00 -6.21 -2.12
CA ILE A 95 -6.07 -5.54 -3.02
C ILE A 95 -5.12 -6.59 -3.58
N ARG A 96 -4.94 -6.57 -4.90
CA ARG A 96 -4.04 -7.52 -5.57
C ARG A 96 -2.60 -7.25 -5.13
N THR A 97 -1.82 -8.31 -4.95
CA THR A 97 -0.43 -8.19 -4.51
C THR A 97 0.53 -9.09 -5.27
N ILE A 98 1.76 -8.61 -5.46
CA ILE A 98 2.85 -9.33 -6.12
C ILE A 98 4.02 -9.45 -5.15
N ALA A 99 4.47 -10.67 -4.89
CA ALA A 99 5.64 -10.93 -4.06
C ALA A 99 6.89 -11.17 -4.93
N VAL A 100 8.00 -10.55 -4.56
CA VAL A 100 9.31 -10.71 -5.22
C VAL A 100 10.34 -11.29 -4.23
N PRO A 101 10.32 -12.61 -3.99
CA PRO A 101 11.21 -13.25 -3.03
C PRO A 101 12.68 -13.22 -3.48
N GLY A 102 13.56 -13.60 -2.55
CA GLY A 102 15.01 -13.75 -2.81
C GLY A 102 15.45 -15.06 -3.39
N SER A 103 14.49 -15.90 -3.69
CA SER A 103 14.71 -17.26 -4.08
C SER A 103 13.96 -17.52 -5.37
N GLY A 104 14.11 -18.73 -5.89
CA GLY A 104 13.21 -19.26 -6.90
C GLY A 104 11.78 -19.35 -6.40
N LEU A 105 10.87 -19.73 -7.30
CA LEU A 105 9.43 -19.72 -7.05
C LEU A 105 8.85 -21.08 -6.64
N ALA A 106 9.69 -22.13 -6.58
CA ALA A 106 9.28 -23.43 -6.05
C ALA A 106 8.98 -23.32 -4.54
N ASP A 107 7.95 -24.05 -4.09
CA ASP A 107 7.45 -23.98 -2.71
C ASP A 107 8.56 -24.25 -1.67
N ASP A 108 9.47 -25.16 -1.95
CA ASP A 108 10.60 -25.54 -1.10
C ASP A 108 11.76 -24.53 -1.13
N MET A 109 11.75 -23.60 -2.07
CA MET A 109 12.76 -22.55 -2.22
C MET A 109 12.29 -21.20 -1.66
N ILE A 110 10.99 -20.96 -1.51
CA ILE A 110 10.46 -19.71 -0.97
C ILE A 110 11.11 -19.39 0.38
N TYR A 111 11.75 -18.22 0.45
CA TYR A 111 12.40 -17.74 1.65
C TYR A 111 11.80 -16.40 2.11
N PRO A 112 11.48 -16.25 3.41
CA PRO A 112 11.63 -17.24 4.47
C PRO A 112 10.58 -18.37 4.38
N ALA A 113 10.93 -19.58 4.80
CA ALA A 113 10.04 -20.76 4.72
C ALA A 113 8.70 -20.56 5.47
N ALA A 114 8.70 -19.74 6.52
CA ALA A 114 7.49 -19.36 7.25
C ALA A 114 6.44 -18.68 6.36
N HIS A 115 6.84 -18.09 5.23
CA HIS A 115 5.95 -17.35 4.32
C HIS A 115 5.51 -18.17 3.10
N ILE A 116 5.78 -19.48 3.05
CA ILE A 116 5.21 -20.37 2.02
C ILE A 116 3.68 -20.30 2.03
N GLY A 117 3.06 -20.29 3.22
CA GLY A 117 1.61 -20.14 3.34
C GLY A 117 1.08 -18.78 2.86
N LEU A 118 1.84 -17.71 3.08
CA LEU A 118 1.50 -16.38 2.55
C LEU A 118 1.63 -16.36 1.02
N ALA A 119 2.70 -16.91 0.46
CA ALA A 119 2.91 -17.01 -0.99
C ALA A 119 1.76 -17.76 -1.68
N ARG A 120 1.28 -18.86 -1.08
CA ARG A 120 0.10 -19.60 -1.59
C ARG A 120 -1.16 -18.75 -1.55
N ARG A 121 -1.45 -18.06 -0.44
CA ARG A 121 -2.61 -17.15 -0.37
C ARG A 121 -2.53 -16.00 -1.36
N ILE A 122 -1.34 -15.47 -1.64
CA ILE A 122 -1.15 -14.46 -2.69
C ILE A 122 -1.59 -15.03 -4.05
N LEU A 123 -1.17 -16.25 -4.39
CA LEU A 123 -1.56 -16.91 -5.63
C LEU A 123 -3.06 -17.23 -5.68
N ASP A 124 -3.63 -17.73 -4.58
CA ASP A 124 -5.04 -18.10 -4.49
C ASP A 124 -5.97 -16.88 -4.62
N ALA A 125 -5.52 -15.71 -4.16
CA ALA A 125 -6.22 -14.43 -4.33
C ALA A 125 -6.02 -13.81 -5.73
N GLY A 126 -5.41 -14.54 -6.67
CA GLY A 126 -5.13 -14.06 -8.03
C GLY A 126 -3.91 -13.15 -8.13
N GLY A 127 -3.07 -13.02 -7.10
CA GLY A 127 -1.79 -12.33 -7.16
C GLY A 127 -0.72 -13.13 -7.91
N ALA A 128 0.53 -12.68 -7.81
CA ALA A 128 1.66 -13.34 -8.47
C ALA A 128 2.92 -13.36 -7.60
N LEU A 129 3.81 -14.31 -7.91
CA LEU A 129 5.18 -14.33 -7.42
C LEU A 129 6.12 -14.07 -8.61
N LEU A 130 7.08 -13.17 -8.46
CA LEU A 130 8.08 -12.87 -9.48
C LEU A 130 9.49 -13.09 -8.95
N SER A 131 10.38 -13.67 -9.74
CA SER A 131 11.77 -13.84 -9.33
C SER A 131 12.73 -13.75 -10.51
N PRO A 132 13.87 -13.05 -10.39
CA PRO A 132 14.93 -13.09 -11.39
C PRO A 132 15.81 -14.35 -11.26
N PHE A 133 15.50 -15.25 -10.33
CA PHE A 133 16.27 -16.46 -10.06
C PHE A 133 15.55 -17.70 -10.58
N GLU A 134 16.34 -18.69 -11.00
CA GLU A 134 15.81 -19.99 -11.41
C GLU A 134 15.04 -20.66 -10.27
N GLU A 135 14.12 -21.55 -10.64
CA GLU A 135 13.13 -22.15 -9.75
C GLU A 135 13.71 -22.78 -8.48
N THR A 136 14.91 -23.38 -8.58
CA THR A 136 15.58 -24.13 -7.50
C THR A 136 16.62 -23.29 -6.73
N VAL A 137 16.70 -21.97 -6.95
CA VAL A 137 17.67 -21.11 -6.27
C VAL A 137 17.22 -20.79 -4.86
N MET A 138 18.02 -21.16 -3.86
CA MET A 138 17.78 -20.78 -2.47
C MET A 138 18.21 -19.33 -2.19
N GLY A 139 17.45 -18.64 -1.34
CA GLY A 139 17.74 -17.26 -0.94
C GLY A 139 19.07 -17.12 -0.21
N ASN A 140 19.85 -16.11 -0.56
CA ASN A 140 21.15 -15.80 0.03
C ASN A 140 21.38 -14.28 0.13
N ASN A 141 22.40 -13.83 0.85
CA ASN A 141 22.60 -12.40 1.12
C ASN A 141 22.65 -11.50 -0.14
N TRP A 142 23.18 -11.98 -1.27
CA TRP A 142 23.29 -11.18 -2.50
C TRP A 142 21.99 -11.15 -3.31
N THR A 143 21.15 -12.18 -3.19
CA THR A 143 19.82 -12.22 -3.85
C THR A 143 18.86 -11.16 -3.31
N PHE A 144 19.03 -10.73 -2.05
CA PHE A 144 18.16 -9.71 -1.44
C PHE A 144 18.31 -8.34 -2.12
N PRO A 145 19.51 -7.75 -2.20
CA PRO A 145 19.68 -6.50 -2.95
C PRO A 145 19.37 -6.64 -4.44
N TYR A 146 19.69 -7.79 -5.05
CA TYR A 146 19.54 -7.98 -6.50
C TYR A 146 18.08 -7.92 -6.95
N ARG A 147 17.14 -8.54 -6.22
CA ARG A 147 15.71 -8.50 -6.62
C ARG A 147 15.05 -7.14 -6.38
N ASN A 148 15.58 -6.29 -5.51
CA ASN A 148 14.94 -5.03 -5.11
C ASN A 148 14.71 -4.09 -6.30
N ARG A 149 15.61 -4.14 -7.30
CA ARG A 149 15.47 -3.38 -8.54
C ARG A 149 14.25 -3.80 -9.37
N ILE A 150 13.80 -5.05 -9.26
CA ILE A 150 12.60 -5.52 -9.97
C ILE A 150 11.36 -4.87 -9.36
N MET A 151 11.26 -4.86 -8.03
CA MET A 151 10.15 -4.20 -7.31
C MET A 151 10.12 -2.70 -7.61
N ALA A 152 11.25 -2.01 -7.42
CA ALA A 152 11.34 -0.57 -7.68
C ALA A 152 11.09 -0.26 -9.16
N GLY A 153 11.66 -1.04 -10.07
CA GLY A 153 11.58 -0.82 -11.52
C GLY A 153 10.17 -0.97 -12.07
N MET A 154 9.38 -1.91 -11.56
CA MET A 154 8.00 -2.10 -11.99
C MET A 154 6.99 -1.15 -11.32
N SER A 155 7.43 -0.39 -10.31
CA SER A 155 6.55 0.46 -9.51
C SER A 155 6.57 1.91 -9.98
N LYS A 156 5.42 2.59 -9.85
CA LYS A 156 5.33 4.05 -10.00
C LYS A 156 6.01 4.74 -8.81
N ALA A 157 5.80 4.18 -7.62
CA ALA A 157 6.33 4.70 -6.37
C ALA A 157 6.80 3.59 -5.43
N THR A 158 7.69 3.93 -4.51
CA THR A 158 8.12 3.06 -3.40
C THR A 158 7.80 3.72 -2.07
N LEU A 159 6.94 3.10 -1.26
CA LEU A 159 6.62 3.49 0.11
C LEU A 159 7.56 2.77 1.10
N VAL A 160 8.36 3.56 1.82
CA VAL A 160 9.23 3.09 2.89
C VAL A 160 8.56 3.36 4.24
N VAL A 161 8.08 2.30 4.89
CA VAL A 161 7.33 2.44 6.16
C VAL A 161 8.27 2.58 7.35
N GLU A 162 9.28 1.72 7.45
CA GLU A 162 10.29 1.76 8.51
C GLU A 162 11.62 1.26 7.98
N ALA A 163 12.72 1.88 8.36
CA ALA A 163 14.07 1.40 8.06
C ALA A 163 15.08 2.02 9.04
N ASP A 164 16.09 1.25 9.43
CA ASP A 164 17.30 1.86 9.98
C ASP A 164 18.23 2.36 8.85
N LEU A 165 19.21 3.19 9.18
CA LEU A 165 20.15 3.78 8.22
C LEU A 165 21.03 2.75 7.47
N ARG A 166 21.06 1.49 7.91
CA ARG A 166 21.83 0.41 7.27
C ARG A 166 20.91 -0.65 6.66
N SER A 167 19.62 -0.36 6.53
CA SER A 167 18.64 -1.32 6.09
C SER A 167 18.76 -1.58 4.59
N GLY A 168 18.60 -2.84 4.19
CA GLY A 168 18.43 -3.20 2.78
C GLY A 168 17.20 -2.55 2.13
N THR A 169 16.25 -2.05 2.93
CA THR A 169 15.12 -1.22 2.46
C THR A 169 15.60 0.03 1.71
N LEU A 170 16.68 0.66 2.16
CA LEU A 170 17.22 1.88 1.53
C LEU A 170 17.83 1.61 0.16
N ILE A 171 18.21 0.35 -0.12
CA ILE A 171 18.64 -0.06 -1.46
C ILE A 171 17.47 0.02 -2.44
N THR A 172 16.26 -0.35 -2.01
CA THR A 172 15.06 -0.29 -2.86
C THR A 172 14.68 1.14 -3.19
N SER A 173 14.71 2.07 -2.23
CA SER A 173 14.47 3.50 -2.50
C SER A 173 15.56 4.09 -3.39
N GLY A 174 16.82 3.68 -3.22
CA GLY A 174 17.91 4.06 -4.13
C GLY A 174 17.67 3.62 -5.59
N TYR A 175 17.16 2.40 -5.80
CA TYR A 175 16.73 1.97 -7.14
C TYR A 175 15.53 2.78 -7.65
N ALA A 176 14.55 3.08 -6.81
CA ALA A 176 13.40 3.89 -7.19
C ALA A 176 13.84 5.27 -7.71
N LEU A 177 14.72 5.97 -6.97
CA LEU A 177 15.31 7.24 -7.40
C LEU A 177 16.09 7.11 -8.71
N ARG A 178 16.91 6.05 -8.85
CA ARG A 178 17.67 5.79 -10.09
C ARG A 178 16.76 5.56 -11.31
N PHE A 179 15.60 4.94 -11.10
CA PHE A 179 14.59 4.72 -12.13
C PHE A 179 13.60 5.89 -12.27
N ASN A 180 13.88 7.02 -11.63
CA ASN A 180 13.03 8.21 -11.64
C ASN A 180 11.59 7.90 -11.21
N ARG A 181 11.47 7.16 -10.10
CA ARG A 181 10.21 6.79 -9.43
C ARG A 181 10.07 7.57 -8.14
N ASP A 182 8.83 7.83 -7.75
CA ASP A 182 8.55 8.54 -6.51
C ASP A 182 8.96 7.69 -5.30
N VAL A 183 9.52 8.33 -4.28
CA VAL A 183 9.80 7.71 -2.98
C VAL A 183 8.94 8.37 -1.93
N PHE A 184 8.10 7.56 -1.31
CA PHE A 184 7.23 7.95 -0.21
C PHE A 184 7.78 7.39 1.09
N VAL A 185 7.65 8.13 2.18
CA VAL A 185 8.17 7.74 3.49
C VAL A 185 7.13 7.96 4.56
N VAL A 186 7.03 7.02 5.50
CA VAL A 186 6.25 7.22 6.72
C VAL A 186 7.14 7.91 7.75
N PRO A 187 6.90 9.19 8.10
CA PRO A 187 7.71 9.89 9.08
C PRO A 187 7.50 9.27 10.45
N GLY A 188 8.52 9.27 11.30
CA GLY A 188 8.40 8.69 12.64
C GLY A 188 9.26 9.38 13.69
N SER A 189 9.12 8.90 14.93
CA SER A 189 9.82 9.46 16.09
C SER A 189 11.34 9.48 15.89
N ILE A 190 11.98 10.62 16.15
CA ILE A 190 13.45 10.76 16.11
C ILE A 190 14.17 9.88 17.16
N PHE A 191 13.44 9.35 18.14
CA PHE A 191 13.97 8.41 19.12
C PHE A 191 13.87 6.95 18.65
N SER A 192 13.11 6.68 17.58
CA SER A 192 12.98 5.35 17.00
C SER A 192 14.09 5.10 15.98
N LYS A 193 14.87 4.04 16.20
CA LYS A 193 15.89 3.61 15.23
C LYS A 193 15.27 3.23 13.87
N GLN A 194 14.05 2.70 13.88
CA GLN A 194 13.29 2.26 12.72
C GLN A 194 12.72 3.43 11.90
N SER A 195 12.71 4.64 12.45
CA SER A 195 12.29 5.85 11.75
C SER A 195 13.47 6.63 11.17
N ALA A 196 14.71 6.24 11.49
CA ALA A 196 15.90 6.97 11.05
C ALA A 196 16.03 7.00 9.52
N GLY A 197 15.82 5.87 8.83
CA GLY A 197 15.85 5.78 7.36
C GLY A 197 14.77 6.62 6.68
N PRO A 198 13.48 6.44 7.00
CA PRO A 198 12.40 7.29 6.47
C PRO A 198 12.63 8.78 6.67
N ASN A 199 13.07 9.19 7.87
CA ASN A 199 13.35 10.60 8.18
C ASN A 199 14.56 11.15 7.42
N ASP A 200 15.55 10.30 7.11
CA ASP A 200 16.70 10.66 6.30
C ASP A 200 16.31 10.84 4.83
N LEU A 201 15.57 9.88 4.28
CA LEU A 201 15.00 9.98 2.93
C LEU A 201 14.09 11.20 2.78
N TRP A 202 13.29 11.53 3.79
CA TRP A 202 12.50 12.76 3.79
C TRP A 202 13.39 13.99 3.65
N ARG A 203 14.52 14.04 4.38
CA ARG A 203 15.50 15.13 4.25
C ARG A 203 16.14 15.18 2.86
N GLU A 204 16.30 14.04 2.21
CA GLU A 204 16.81 13.91 0.83
C GLU A 204 15.76 14.24 -0.24
N GLY A 205 14.51 14.53 0.14
CA GLY A 205 13.46 14.97 -0.77
C GLY A 205 12.36 13.94 -1.05
N ALA A 206 12.35 12.80 -0.36
CA ALA A 206 11.21 11.88 -0.40
C ALA A 206 9.95 12.53 0.18
N THR A 207 8.78 12.17 -0.35
CA THR A 207 7.51 12.75 0.09
C THR A 207 7.02 12.06 1.37
N PRO A 208 6.80 12.80 2.47
CA PRO A 208 6.21 12.22 3.68
C PRO A 208 4.73 11.90 3.44
N ILE A 209 4.31 10.72 3.87
CA ILE A 209 2.91 10.25 3.82
C ILE A 209 2.47 9.94 5.24
N THR A 210 1.45 10.66 5.70
CA THR A 210 0.90 10.59 7.06
C THR A 210 -0.55 10.11 7.10
N SER A 211 -1.24 10.10 5.94
CA SER A 211 -2.62 9.61 5.81
C SER A 211 -2.82 8.77 4.55
N GLY A 212 -3.92 8.01 4.51
CA GLY A 212 -4.34 7.27 3.33
C GLY A 212 -4.66 8.18 2.14
N ASP A 213 -5.33 9.30 2.40
CA ASP A 213 -5.73 10.27 1.36
C ASP A 213 -4.50 10.88 0.67
N GLU A 214 -3.45 11.21 1.45
CA GLU A 214 -2.17 11.67 0.90
C GLU A 214 -1.55 10.62 -0.01
N LEU A 215 -1.57 9.34 0.38
CA LEU A 215 -1.04 8.25 -0.45
C LEU A 215 -1.81 8.12 -1.77
N VAL A 216 -3.15 8.12 -1.69
CA VAL A 216 -4.05 8.00 -2.85
C VAL A 216 -3.83 9.18 -3.81
N GLN A 217 -3.74 10.40 -3.27
CA GLN A 217 -3.45 11.61 -4.05
C GLN A 217 -2.06 11.55 -4.68
N ALA A 218 -1.03 11.15 -3.94
CA ALA A 218 0.34 11.05 -4.42
C ALA A 218 0.49 10.00 -5.54
N LEU A 219 -0.32 8.93 -5.49
CA LEU A 219 -0.39 7.95 -6.59
C LEU A 219 -1.13 8.48 -7.83
N GLY A 220 -1.73 9.67 -7.75
CA GLY A 220 -2.38 10.33 -8.88
C GLY A 220 -3.87 10.03 -9.01
N PHE A 221 -4.52 9.48 -7.99
CA PHE A 221 -5.97 9.27 -7.96
C PHE A 221 -6.75 10.51 -7.50
N ALA A 222 -6.28 11.70 -7.90
CA ALA A 222 -6.85 13.00 -7.57
C ALA A 222 -8.17 13.24 -8.34
N ALA A 223 -9.18 12.43 -8.04
CA ALA A 223 -10.60 12.57 -8.42
C ALA A 223 -11.52 11.54 -7.73
N MET A 224 -10.99 10.62 -6.90
CA MET A 224 -11.79 9.56 -6.25
C MET A 224 -12.05 9.82 -4.76
N THR A 225 -11.77 11.01 -4.25
CA THR A 225 -12.23 11.45 -2.93
C THR A 225 -13.64 12.03 -3.03
N LYS A 226 -14.61 11.18 -3.35
CA LYS A 226 -15.83 11.25 -2.55
C LYS A 226 -15.40 10.74 -1.17
N GLY A 227 -15.68 11.50 -0.11
CA GLY A 227 -15.45 11.07 1.26
C GLY A 227 -16.00 9.66 1.50
N PRO A 228 -15.62 9.00 2.61
CA PRO A 228 -15.94 7.60 2.83
C PRO A 228 -17.39 7.31 2.41
N GLU A 229 -17.56 6.55 1.33
CA GLU A 229 -18.81 5.84 1.07
C GLU A 229 -18.92 4.81 2.18
N ALA A 230 -19.25 5.29 3.37
CA ALA A 230 -20.04 4.50 4.26
C ALA A 230 -21.31 4.19 3.49
N ASP A 231 -21.63 2.90 3.41
CA ASP A 231 -22.72 2.30 2.67
C ASP A 231 -24.00 3.18 2.69
N HIS A 232 -24.12 4.09 1.74
CA HIS A 232 -25.24 5.05 1.66
C HIS A 232 -26.52 4.38 1.15
N ALA A 233 -26.50 3.05 0.98
CA ALA A 233 -27.64 2.24 0.61
C ALA A 233 -28.77 2.34 1.66
N ASP A 234 -28.43 2.48 2.95
CA ASP A 234 -29.38 2.49 4.08
C ASP A 234 -29.62 3.88 4.71
N LEU A 235 -29.27 4.96 4.01
CA LEU A 235 -29.56 6.32 4.49
C LEU A 235 -30.86 6.88 3.92
N SER A 236 -31.68 7.44 4.81
CA SER A 236 -32.83 8.25 4.41
C SER A 236 -32.38 9.49 3.61
N PRO A 237 -33.27 10.12 2.83
CA PRO A 237 -32.96 11.37 2.13
C PRO A 237 -32.42 12.47 3.06
N ASP A 238 -32.96 12.54 4.27
CA ASP A 238 -32.57 13.54 5.27
C ASP A 238 -31.22 13.22 5.91
N GLU A 239 -30.91 11.95 6.13
CA GLU A 239 -29.60 11.51 6.60
C GLU A 239 -28.51 11.84 5.57
N LYS A 240 -28.78 11.61 4.27
CA LYS A 240 -27.87 11.98 3.18
C LYS A 240 -27.63 13.50 3.15
N LYS A 241 -28.69 14.29 3.36
CA LYS A 241 -28.60 15.75 3.40
C LYS A 241 -27.75 16.23 4.58
N ALA A 242 -27.96 15.67 5.77
CA ALA A 242 -27.19 16.01 6.97
C ALA A 242 -25.70 15.65 6.84
N VAL A 243 -25.39 14.45 6.31
CA VAL A 243 -24.02 14.03 5.97
C VAL A 243 -23.38 14.99 4.98
N GLY A 244 -24.12 15.42 3.95
CA GLY A 244 -23.64 16.38 2.96
C GLY A 244 -23.25 17.75 3.55
N PHE A 245 -23.89 18.18 4.64
CA PHE A 245 -23.49 19.42 5.31
C PHE A 245 -22.20 19.29 6.11
N LEU A 246 -21.87 18.09 6.60
CA LEU A 246 -20.70 17.82 7.44
C LEU A 246 -19.39 17.61 6.66
N ALA A 247 -19.36 18.02 5.39
CA ALA A 247 -18.11 18.16 4.64
C ALA A 247 -17.12 19.09 5.37
N ASP A 248 -17.64 20.12 6.06
CA ASP A 248 -16.90 20.96 7.00
C ASP A 248 -17.40 20.72 8.44
N PRO A 249 -16.51 20.55 9.44
CA PRO A 249 -16.94 20.37 10.83
C PRO A 249 -17.75 21.55 11.36
N MET A 250 -18.87 21.28 12.02
CA MET A 250 -19.73 22.33 12.56
C MET A 250 -20.37 21.96 13.88
N SER A 251 -20.87 22.96 14.61
CA SER A 251 -21.56 22.73 15.87
C SER A 251 -22.91 22.05 15.64
N ARG A 252 -23.40 21.35 16.67
CA ARG A 252 -24.76 20.78 16.69
C ARG A 252 -25.82 21.79 16.26
N GLN A 253 -25.74 23.00 16.79
CA GLN A 253 -26.70 24.07 16.51
C GLN A 253 -26.67 24.46 15.02
N ALA A 254 -25.49 24.65 14.44
CA ALA A 254 -25.34 24.99 13.02
C ALA A 254 -25.84 23.87 12.09
N LEU A 255 -25.65 22.61 12.49
CA LEU A 255 -26.15 21.46 11.74
C LEU A 255 -27.68 21.40 11.78
N ILE A 256 -28.30 21.57 12.94
CA ILE A 256 -29.76 21.61 13.09
C ILE A 256 -30.36 22.73 12.22
N GLU A 257 -29.76 23.92 12.23
CA GLU A 257 -30.18 25.05 11.39
C GLU A 257 -30.08 24.75 9.89
N LYS A 258 -29.01 24.09 9.45
CA LYS A 258 -28.83 23.73 8.02
C LYS A 258 -29.76 22.61 7.57
N ILE A 259 -30.06 21.64 8.43
CA ILE A 259 -31.00 20.55 8.12
C ILE A 259 -32.39 21.15 7.81
N GLY A 260 -32.80 22.17 8.56
CA GLY A 260 -34.06 22.89 8.36
C GLY A 260 -35.29 22.14 8.90
N MET A 261 -35.06 21.25 9.87
CA MET A 261 -36.11 20.50 10.59
C MET A 261 -36.34 21.10 11.98
N ASP A 262 -37.38 20.67 12.67
CA ASP A 262 -37.51 21.00 14.08
C ASP A 262 -36.37 20.35 14.89
N ALA A 263 -36.07 20.94 16.05
CA ALA A 263 -34.94 20.53 16.86
C ALA A 263 -35.05 19.08 17.35
N SER A 264 -36.26 18.53 17.52
CA SER A 264 -36.43 17.16 18.00
C SER A 264 -36.13 16.15 16.89
N GLU A 265 -36.66 16.37 15.69
CA GLU A 265 -36.39 15.55 14.51
C GLU A 265 -34.91 15.58 14.12
N ALA A 266 -34.31 16.77 14.10
CA ALA A 266 -32.89 16.92 13.76
C ALA A 266 -31.97 16.20 14.75
N ASN A 267 -32.26 16.25 16.06
CA ASN A 267 -31.46 15.53 17.05
C ASN A 267 -31.59 14.01 16.94
N ALA A 268 -32.79 13.49 16.65
CA ALA A 268 -32.98 12.06 16.43
C ALA A 268 -32.17 11.56 15.21
N LEU A 269 -32.15 12.36 14.14
CA LEU A 269 -31.38 12.08 12.93
C LEU A 269 -29.87 12.10 13.19
N ILE A 270 -29.37 13.11 13.91
CA ILE A 270 -27.95 13.21 14.29
C ILE A 270 -27.53 11.98 15.12
N SER A 271 -28.33 11.58 16.11
CA SER A 271 -28.02 10.40 16.91
C SER A 271 -28.05 9.09 16.10
N SER A 272 -28.94 8.96 15.10
CA SER A 272 -28.93 7.84 14.15
C SER A 272 -27.60 7.77 13.40
N LEU A 273 -27.10 8.89 12.89
CA LEU A 273 -25.83 8.97 12.16
C LEU A 273 -24.62 8.64 13.06
N GLU A 274 -24.62 9.06 14.33
CA GLU A 274 -23.60 8.69 15.32
C GLU A 274 -23.60 7.19 15.61
N ILE A 275 -24.78 6.59 15.80
CA ILE A 275 -24.94 5.15 16.04
C ILE A 275 -24.47 4.33 14.83
N LYS A 276 -24.77 4.81 13.60
CA LYS A 276 -24.28 4.23 12.35
C LYS A 276 -22.76 4.43 12.15
N GLY A 277 -22.10 5.19 13.03
CA GLY A 277 -20.66 5.46 12.96
C GLY A 277 -20.26 6.35 11.80
N LEU A 278 -21.17 7.19 11.31
CA LEU A 278 -20.97 8.07 10.15
C LEU A 278 -20.44 9.44 10.55
N ILE A 279 -20.78 9.88 11.75
CA ILE A 279 -20.37 11.15 12.31
C ILE A 279 -19.90 10.93 13.75
N GLU A 280 -18.97 11.76 14.19
CA GLU A 280 -18.54 11.82 15.60
C GLU A 280 -18.51 13.26 16.08
N GLU A 281 -18.81 13.47 17.36
CA GLU A 281 -18.64 14.75 18.04
C GLU A 281 -17.26 14.82 18.70
N LYS A 282 -16.42 15.77 18.27
CA LYS A 282 -15.09 16.00 18.85
C LYS A 282 -14.87 17.49 19.06
N LEU A 283 -14.49 17.87 20.28
CA LEU A 283 -14.29 19.27 20.69
C LEU A 283 -15.54 20.16 20.44
N GLY A 284 -16.75 19.59 20.59
CA GLY A 284 -18.02 20.31 20.38
C GLY A 284 -18.40 20.53 18.91
N LEU A 285 -17.70 19.89 17.97
CA LEU A 285 -18.00 19.92 16.54
C LEU A 285 -18.30 18.50 16.04
N PHE A 286 -19.34 18.40 15.21
CA PHE A 286 -19.62 17.21 14.43
C PHE A 286 -18.75 17.17 13.19
N ARG A 287 -18.22 15.99 12.88
CA ARG A 287 -17.45 15.69 11.66
C ARG A 287 -17.75 14.28 11.17
N LEU A 288 -17.49 14.02 9.89
CA LEU A 288 -17.56 12.68 9.32
C LEU A 288 -16.44 11.79 9.91
N VAL A 289 -16.75 10.50 10.10
CA VAL A 289 -15.83 9.45 10.59
C VAL A 289 -15.10 8.78 9.42
#